data_AF-A0A969IK53-F1
#
_entry.id   AF-A0A969IK53-F1
#
_cell.length_a   1.000
_cell.length_b   1.000
_cell.length_c   1.000
_cell.angle_alpha   90.00
_cell.angle_beta   90.00
_cell.angle_gamma   90.00
#
_symmetry.space_group_name_H-M   'P 1'
#
loop_
_entity.id
_entity.type
_entity.pdbx_description
1 polymer ?
#
loop_
_entity_poly.entity_id
_entity_poly.type
_entity_poly.pdbx_seq_one_letter_code
_entity_poly.pdbx_strand_id
1 'polypeptide(L)'
;AVHNGAIVGYLMGRHADGLDYRVDAPKGLNLYAYDTTPRLYGQFLAYCLYRWEIIVRESAIFGILGVTTLGYYVDAAFSELRFDVAVVLILATVGLCALIDALSRWLRHELRISALTTRLADAPAK
;
A
#
# COMPACT_ATOMS: atom_id res chain seq x y z
N ALA A 1 6.30 -17.22 3.01
CA ALA A 1 5.17 -16.27 2.90
C ALA A 1 4.49 -16.00 4.25
N VAL A 2 4.09 -17.05 4.99
CA VAL A 2 3.36 -16.92 6.28
C VAL A 2 4.10 -16.06 7.32
N HIS A 3 5.42 -16.20 7.42
CA HIS A 3 6.23 -15.42 8.37
C HIS A 3 6.15 -13.90 8.17
N ASN A 4 6.23 -13.42 6.92
CA ASN A 4 6.11 -11.99 6.61
C ASN A 4 4.70 -11.47 6.88
N GLY A 5 3.67 -12.30 6.71
CA GLY A 5 2.30 -11.98 7.10
C GLY A 5 2.17 -11.87 8.62
N ALA A 6 2.80 -12.79 9.37
CA ALA A 6 2.78 -12.77 10.83
C ALA A 6 3.48 -11.53 11.41
N ILE A 7 4.61 -11.10 10.85
CA ILE A 7 5.29 -9.86 11.28
C ILE A 7 4.41 -8.63 11.03
N VAL A 8 3.79 -8.53 9.85
CA VAL A 8 2.91 -7.40 9.52
C VAL A 8 1.69 -7.37 10.45
N GLY A 9 1.08 -8.53 10.70
CA GLY A 9 -0.03 -8.66 11.64
C GLY A 9 0.38 -8.27 13.06
N TYR A 10 1.55 -8.71 13.53
CA TYR A 10 2.09 -8.34 14.84
C TYR A 10 2.38 -6.84 14.95
N LEU A 11 3.00 -6.24 13.94
CA LEU A 11 3.30 -4.80 13.92
C LEU A 11 2.02 -3.96 13.86
N MET A 12 1.02 -4.35 13.07
CA MET A 12 -0.28 -3.67 13.07
C MET A 12 -1.01 -3.84 14.39
N GLY A 13 -0.95 -5.02 15.02
CA GLY A 13 -1.49 -5.24 16.36
C GLY A 13 -0.85 -4.32 17.40
N ARG A 14 0.49 -4.21 17.38
CA ARG A 14 1.21 -3.28 18.26
C ARG A 14 0.87 -1.82 18.02
N HIS A 15 0.57 -1.46 16.78
CA HIS A 15 0.12 -0.11 16.45
C HIS A 15 -1.32 0.13 16.93
N ALA A 16 -2.17 -0.90 16.93
CA ALA A 16 -3.51 -0.88 17.50
C ALA A 16 -3.50 -0.69 19.02
N ASP A 17 -2.52 -1.27 19.72
CA ASP A 17 -2.35 -1.14 21.17
C ASP A 17 -1.96 0.29 21.60
N GLY A 18 -1.41 1.08 20.68
CA GLY A 18 -1.08 2.49 20.90
C GLY A 18 -2.22 3.46 20.61
N LEU A 19 -3.41 2.97 20.23
CA LEU A 19 -4.57 3.83 19.94
C LEU A 19 -5.35 4.15 21.23
N ASP A 20 -5.54 5.44 21.49
CA ASP A 20 -6.46 5.88 22.53
C ASP A 20 -7.91 5.72 22.06
N TYR A 21 -8.64 4.81 22.72
CA TYR A 21 -10.07 4.59 22.50
C TYR A 21 -10.91 5.51 23.38
N ARG A 22 -12.05 5.97 22.86
CA ARG A 22 -13.02 6.74 23.66
C ARG A 22 -13.62 5.89 24.78
N VAL A 23 -13.95 6.52 25.90
CA VAL A 23 -14.57 5.86 27.07
C VAL A 23 -15.91 5.21 26.71
N ASP A 24 -16.68 5.82 25.81
CA ASP A 24 -17.98 5.31 25.33
C ASP A 24 -17.86 4.39 24.09
N ALA A 25 -16.65 3.96 23.73
CA ALA A 25 -16.47 3.17 22.52
C ALA A 25 -17.18 1.80 22.63
N PRO A 26 -17.79 1.30 21.54
CA PRO A 26 -18.39 -0.02 21.52
C PRO A 26 -17.34 -1.10 21.84
N LYS A 27 -17.76 -2.30 22.25
CA LYS A 27 -16.83 -3.41 22.57
C LYS A 27 -16.86 -4.51 21.51
N GLY A 28 -15.80 -5.30 21.44
CA GLY A 28 -15.72 -6.48 20.57
C GLY A 28 -15.62 -6.14 19.07
N LEU A 29 -16.36 -6.87 18.25
CA LEU A 29 -16.29 -6.77 16.78
C LEU A 29 -16.66 -5.39 16.23
N ASN A 30 -17.59 -4.69 16.89
CA ASN A 30 -17.99 -3.34 16.46
C ASN A 30 -16.86 -2.32 16.64
N LEU A 31 -16.10 -2.41 17.74
CA LEU A 31 -14.90 -1.58 17.95
C LEU A 31 -13.87 -1.84 16.87
N TYR A 32 -13.60 -3.13 16.66
CA TYR A 32 -12.58 -3.56 15.71
C TYR A 32 -12.92 -3.12 14.28
N ALA A 33 -14.14 -3.39 13.80
CA ALA A 33 -14.52 -3.13 12.42
C ALA A 33 -14.70 -1.64 12.10
N TYR A 34 -15.26 -0.85 13.04
CA TYR A 34 -15.66 0.54 12.76
C TYR A 34 -14.77 1.61 13.37
N ASP A 35 -13.88 1.27 14.32
CA ASP A 35 -12.95 2.24 14.93
C ASP A 35 -11.50 1.84 14.70
N THR A 36 -11.08 0.64 15.13
CA THR A 36 -9.69 0.20 15.03
C THR A 36 -9.23 -0.03 13.58
N THR A 37 -10.03 -0.76 12.79
CA THR A 37 -9.69 -1.11 11.40
C THR A 37 -9.51 0.12 10.52
N PRO A 38 -10.48 1.07 10.40
CA PRO A 38 -10.30 2.24 9.54
C PRO A 38 -9.11 3.12 9.94
N ARG A 39 -8.76 3.20 11.22
CA ARG A 39 -7.58 3.95 11.70
C ARG A 39 -6.26 3.31 11.28
N LEU A 40 -6.17 1.98 11.32
CA LEU A 40 -4.94 1.24 10.98
C LEU A 40 -4.81 0.93 9.48
N TYR A 41 -5.94 0.94 8.77
CA TYR A 41 -6.04 0.53 7.37
C TYR A 41 -5.07 1.32 6.47
N GLY A 42 -4.91 2.63 6.70
CA GLY A 42 -4.02 3.44 5.87
C GLY A 42 -2.56 3.09 6.00
N GLN A 43 -2.10 2.78 7.21
CA GLN A 43 -0.72 2.38 7.43
C GLN A 43 -0.44 0.98 6.89
N PHE A 44 -1.37 0.06 7.08
CA PHE A 44 -1.31 -1.28 6.50
C PHE A 44 -1.20 -1.20 4.96
N LEU A 45 -2.07 -0.41 4.34
CA LEU A 45 -2.13 -0.27 2.89
C LEU A 45 -0.89 0.45 2.34
N ALA A 46 -0.39 1.48 3.01
CA ALA A 46 0.87 2.14 2.64
C ALA A 46 2.06 1.16 2.66
N TYR A 47 2.12 0.28 3.67
CA TYR A 47 3.14 -0.76 3.74
C TYR A 47 3.00 -1.79 2.61
N CYS A 48 1.78 -2.24 2.32
CA CYS A 48 1.51 -3.16 1.21
C CYS A 48 1.91 -2.57 -0.14
N LEU A 49 1.56 -1.31 -0.41
CA LEU A 49 1.91 -0.62 -1.66
C LEU A 49 3.40 -0.41 -1.81
N TYR A 50 4.09 0.04 -0.75
CA TYR A 50 5.54 0.18 -0.75
C TYR A 50 6.23 -1.15 -1.06
N ARG A 51 5.79 -2.22 -0.40
CA ARG A 51 6.37 -3.55 -0.62
C ARG A 51 6.04 -4.09 -2.02
N TRP A 52 4.88 -3.77 -2.55
CA TRP A 52 4.51 -4.13 -3.92
C TRP A 52 5.33 -3.38 -4.97
N GLU A 53 5.60 -2.09 -4.79
CA GLU A 53 6.50 -1.30 -5.65
C GLU A 53 7.90 -1.91 -5.70
N ILE A 54 8.45 -2.31 -4.55
CA ILE A 54 9.76 -2.98 -4.46
C ILE A 54 9.74 -4.29 -5.25
N ILE A 55 8.73 -5.13 -5.06
CA ILE A 55 8.63 -6.41 -5.76
C ILE A 55 8.57 -6.21 -7.29
N VAL A 56 7.84 -5.20 -7.76
CA VAL A 56 7.78 -4.85 -9.20
C VAL A 56 9.15 -4.41 -9.71
N ARG A 57 9.88 -3.59 -8.95
CA ARG A 57 11.24 -3.16 -9.30
C ARG A 57 12.24 -4.32 -9.34
N GLU A 58 12.21 -5.18 -8.33
CA GLU A 58 13.05 -6.38 -8.26
C GLU A 58 12.72 -7.35 -9.41
N SER A 59 11.46 -7.46 -9.80
CA SER A 59 11.04 -8.31 -10.93
C SER A 59 11.69 -7.88 -12.26
N ALA A 60 11.94 -6.58 -12.46
CA ALA A 60 12.63 -6.09 -13.66
C ALA A 60 14.09 -6.57 -13.70
N ILE A 61 14.78 -6.53 -12.54
CA ILE A 61 16.16 -7.03 -12.39
C ILE A 61 16.20 -8.55 -12.63
N PHE A 62 15.27 -9.31 -12.03
CA PHE A 62 15.17 -10.76 -12.28
C PHE A 62 14.88 -11.10 -13.74
N GLY A 63 14.18 -10.21 -14.45
CA GLY A 63 13.92 -10.35 -15.87
C GLY A 63 15.17 -10.35 -16.73
N ILE A 64 16.08 -9.40 -16.46
CA ILE A 64 17.40 -9.32 -17.12
C ILE A 64 18.26 -10.54 -16.78
N LEU A 65 18.10 -11.12 -15.58
CA LEU A 65 18.80 -12.34 -15.15
C LEU A 65 18.22 -13.63 -15.78
N GLY A 66 17.22 -13.53 -16.66
CA GLY A 66 16.64 -14.67 -17.37
C GLY A 66 15.44 -15.34 -16.70
N VAL A 67 14.90 -14.77 -15.62
CA VAL A 67 13.65 -15.25 -15.00
C VAL A 67 12.47 -14.68 -15.77
N THR A 68 11.45 -15.48 -16.07
CA THR A 68 10.26 -15.05 -16.83
C THR A 68 9.41 -14.02 -16.06
N THR A 69 9.78 -12.75 -16.19
CA THR A 69 9.08 -11.58 -15.63
C THR A 69 8.92 -10.50 -16.69
N LEU A 70 8.31 -9.36 -16.33
CA LEU A 70 8.16 -8.20 -17.21
C LEU A 70 9.50 -7.73 -17.81
N GLY A 71 10.58 -7.77 -17.04
CA GLY A 71 11.93 -7.40 -17.50
C GLY A 71 12.52 -8.35 -18.53
N TYR A 72 12.16 -9.64 -18.50
CA TYR A 72 12.64 -10.63 -19.46
C TYR A 72 12.14 -10.35 -20.87
N TYR A 73 10.87 -9.97 -21.00
CA TYR A 73 10.29 -9.61 -22.29
C TYR A 73 10.89 -8.31 -22.85
N VAL A 74 11.24 -7.36 -21.99
CA VAL A 74 11.94 -6.13 -22.39
C VAL A 74 13.32 -6.48 -22.98
N ASP A 75 14.09 -7.32 -22.26
CA ASP A 75 15.43 -7.73 -22.68
C ASP A 75 15.42 -8.56 -23.98
N ALA A 76 14.47 -9.50 -24.10
CA ALA A 76 14.28 -10.28 -25.32
C ALA A 76 13.92 -9.40 -26.53
N ALA A 77 13.05 -8.40 -26.35
CA ALA A 77 12.70 -7.47 -27.43
C ALA A 77 13.88 -6.61 -27.90
N PHE A 78 14.78 -6.23 -26.98
CA PHE A 78 16.05 -5.58 -27.34
C PHE A 78 17.01 -6.50 -28.08
N SER A 79 17.11 -7.77 -27.65
CA SER A 79 17.96 -8.78 -28.30
C SER A 79 17.53 -9.05 -29.76
N GLU A 80 16.22 -9.01 -30.03
CA GLU A 80 15.65 -9.17 -31.38
C GLU A 80 15.73 -7.90 -32.26
N LEU A 81 16.37 -6.80 -31.81
CA LEU A 81 16.36 -5.48 -32.48
C LEU A 81 14.95 -4.90 -32.76
N ARG A 82 13.92 -5.38 -32.05
CA ARG A 82 12.53 -4.92 -32.20
C ARG A 82 12.25 -3.75 -31.27
N PHE A 83 12.85 -2.60 -31.59
CA PHE A 83 12.74 -1.38 -30.77
C PHE A 83 11.29 -0.94 -30.51
N ASP A 84 10.37 -1.16 -31.45
CA ASP A 84 8.94 -0.85 -31.26
C ASP A 84 8.34 -1.58 -30.07
N VAL A 85 8.67 -2.87 -29.91
CA VAL A 85 8.16 -3.72 -28.83
C VAL A 85 8.84 -3.39 -27.51
N ALA A 86 10.15 -3.16 -27.54
CA ALA A 86 10.92 -2.75 -26.37
C ALA A 86 10.38 -1.45 -25.77
N VAL A 87 10.08 -0.44 -26.61
CA VAL A 87 9.52 0.84 -26.17
C VAL A 87 8.14 0.66 -25.54
N VAL A 88 7.26 -0.15 -26.13
CA VAL A 88 5.93 -0.44 -25.56
C VAL A 88 6.04 -1.11 -24.18
N LEU A 89 6.95 -2.07 -24.01
CA LEU A 89 7.14 -2.77 -22.75
C LEU A 89 7.76 -1.86 -21.67
N ILE A 90 8.69 -0.98 -22.04
CA ILE A 90 9.23 0.04 -21.13
C ILE A 90 8.11 0.99 -20.69
N LEU A 91 7.31 1.50 -21.62
CA LEU A 91 6.18 2.39 -21.31
C LEU A 91 5.15 1.69 -20.43
N ALA A 92 4.85 0.42 -20.67
CA ALA A 92 3.98 -0.37 -19.82
C ALA A 92 4.52 -0.50 -18.39
N THR A 93 5.84 -0.73 -18.24
CA THR A 93 6.49 -0.83 -16.93
C THR A 93 6.48 0.51 -16.20
N VAL A 94 6.82 1.60 -16.88
CA VAL A 94 6.77 2.97 -16.33
C VAL A 94 5.35 3.34 -15.95
N GLY A 95 4.37 3.03 -16.80
CA GLY A 95 2.95 3.27 -16.54
C GLY A 95 2.44 2.48 -15.34
N LEU A 96 2.86 1.21 -15.22
CA LEU A 96 2.55 0.40 -14.05
C LEU A 96 3.11 1.04 -12.78
N CYS A 97 4.40 1.38 -12.74
CA CYS A 97 5.03 2.08 -11.60
C CYS A 97 4.31 3.39 -11.25
N ALA A 98 3.98 4.21 -12.25
CA ALA A 98 3.27 5.48 -12.05
C ALA A 98 1.85 5.28 -11.48
N LEU A 99 1.17 4.21 -11.89
CA LEU A 99 -0.12 3.81 -11.34
C LEU A 99 0.01 3.41 -9.86
N ILE A 100 1.05 2.64 -9.49
CA ILE A 100 1.33 2.28 -8.09
C ILE A 100 1.52 3.53 -7.23
N ASP A 101 2.34 4.46 -7.72
CA ASP A 101 2.63 5.72 -7.06
C ASP A 101 1.39 6.60 -6.91
N ALA A 102 0.57 6.69 -7.96
CA ALA A 102 -0.68 7.45 -7.94
C ALA A 102 -1.67 6.84 -6.94
N LEU A 103 -1.79 5.51 -6.91
CA LEU A 103 -2.63 4.79 -5.95
C LEU A 103 -2.15 5.01 -4.52
N SER A 104 -0.83 4.95 -4.28
CA SER A 104 -0.20 5.24 -2.99
C SER A 104 -0.47 6.67 -2.50
N ARG A 105 -0.40 7.66 -3.40
CA ARG A 105 -0.72 9.06 -3.08
C ARG A 105 -2.22 9.27 -2.84
N TRP A 106 -3.08 8.68 -3.66
CA TRP A 106 -4.53 8.78 -3.54
C TRP A 106 -5.01 8.20 -2.21
N LEU A 107 -4.55 7.00 -1.86
CA LEU A 107 -4.87 6.35 -0.60
C LEU A 107 -4.36 7.15 0.60
N ARG A 108 -3.15 7.70 0.53
CA ARG A 108 -2.63 8.59 1.58
C ARG A 108 -3.47 9.86 1.74
N HIS A 109 -4.05 10.37 0.67
CA HIS A 109 -4.91 11.54 0.69
C HIS A 109 -6.29 11.22 1.30
N GLU A 110 -6.89 10.10 0.92
CA GLU A 110 -8.20 9.67 1.42
C GLU A 110 -8.17 9.27 2.90
N LEU A 111 -7.02 8.80 3.38
CA LEU A 111 -6.81 8.43 4.79
C LEU A 111 -6.43 9.61 5.69
N ARG A 112 -6.29 10.85 5.17
CA ARG A 112 -6.14 12.07 5.98
C ARG A 112 -7.47 12.59 6.56
N ILE A 113 -8.53 11.79 6.55
CA ILE A 113 -9.80 12.12 7.21
C ILE A 113 -9.72 11.72 8.69
N SER A 114 -8.95 12.46 9.50
CA SER A 114 -9.04 12.42 10.98
C SER A 114 -8.54 13.70 11.64
N ALA A 115 -8.66 14.84 10.94
CA ALA A 115 -8.67 16.16 11.58
C ALA A 115 -10.09 16.61 11.99
N LEU A 116 -11.03 15.66 12.15
CA LEU A 116 -12.43 15.93 12.52
C LEU A 116 -12.70 15.78 14.04
N THR A 117 -11.67 15.64 14.87
CA THR A 117 -11.81 15.61 16.34
C THR A 117 -11.79 16.99 17.00
N THR A 118 -11.44 18.07 16.29
CA THR A 118 -11.35 19.42 16.87
C THR A 118 -12.66 20.22 16.83
N ARG A 119 -13.74 19.73 16.20
CA ARG A 119 -14.99 20.49 16.05
C ARG A 119 -16.15 20.04 16.95
N LEU A 120 -16.04 18.90 17.63
CA LEU A 120 -17.11 18.40 18.52
C LEU A 120 -16.86 18.68 20.00
N ALA A 121 -15.70 19.24 20.36
CA ALA A 121 -15.42 19.72 21.71
C ALA A 121 -16.06 21.10 22.02
N ASP A 122 -16.57 21.80 21.01
CA ASP A 122 -17.20 23.12 21.14
C ASP A 122 -18.74 23.06 21.30
N ALA A 123 -19.31 21.90 21.64
CA ALA A 123 -20.72 21.86 22.00
C ALA A 123 -20.89 22.39 23.43
N PRO A 124 -21.53 23.56 23.65
CA PRO A 124 -21.71 24.09 25.00
C PRO A 124 -22.63 23.14 25.77
N ALA A 125 -22.12 22.63 26.89
CA ALA A 125 -22.89 21.90 27.88
C ALA A 125 -24.03 22.81 28.38
N LYS A 126 -25.27 22.34 28.23
CA LYS A 126 -26.40 22.76 29.05
C LYS A 126 -26.61 21.74 30.15
#